data_AF-K9SFN5-F1
#
_entry.id   AF-K9SFN5-F1
#
_cell.length_a   1.000
_cell.length_b   1.000
_cell.length_c   1.000
_cell.angle_alpha   90.00
_cell.angle_beta   90.00
_cell.angle_gamma   90.00
#
_symmetry.space_group_name_H-M   'P 1'
#
loop_
_entity.id
_entity.type
_entity.pdbx_description
1 polymer ?
#
loop_
_entity_poly.entity_id
_entity_poly.type
_entity_poly.pdbx_seq_one_letter_code
_entity_poly.pdbx_strand_id
1 'polypeptide(L)'
;MDVLTRSITAAKEQNRFLNESEIKRAYELSQTANARLDAVKSLSTSSDLILRLAIDQIAGESVHTNIETNLCLDDGESILQYVTYSLLSGSASILEEHYLDRFIEKYLDLGVSVDQLRNAIGTIRDVVVDLLNHHVPQVNEKTNQGDHPTLVAEIIDYFELIIDEFTWESKFANTTDEQWDRMLEAGRRDIAINGTVPLEEVFPPGK
;
A
#
# COMPACT_ATOMS: atom_id res chain seq x y z
N MET A 1 -13.52 -2.69 4.83
CA MET A 1 -14.75 -1.84 4.94
C MET A 1 -14.51 -0.42 4.37
N ASP A 2 -15.51 0.29 3.80
CA ASP A 2 -15.32 1.69 3.33
C ASP A 2 -15.25 2.71 4.48
N VAL A 3 -14.68 3.89 4.21
CA VAL A 3 -14.38 4.90 5.25
C VAL A 3 -15.62 5.42 5.98
N LEU A 4 -16.77 5.52 5.31
CA LEU A 4 -18.01 6.01 5.91
C LEU A 4 -18.62 4.93 6.78
N THR A 5 -18.71 3.70 6.27
CA THR A 5 -19.23 2.56 7.04
C THR A 5 -18.38 2.32 8.29
N ARG A 6 -17.05 2.46 8.20
CA ARG A 6 -16.13 2.35 9.36
C ARG A 6 -16.39 3.44 10.39
N SER A 7 -16.51 4.70 9.96
CA SER A 7 -16.77 5.83 10.85
C SER A 7 -18.14 5.72 11.55
N ILE A 8 -19.17 5.31 10.82
CA ILE A 8 -20.53 5.09 11.34
C ILE A 8 -20.53 3.93 12.34
N THR A 9 -19.85 2.82 12.02
CA THR A 9 -19.78 1.64 12.88
C THR A 9 -19.06 1.97 14.19
N ALA A 10 -17.91 2.64 14.12
CA ALA A 10 -17.17 3.06 15.32
C ALA A 10 -17.98 4.01 16.22
N ALA A 11 -18.69 4.98 15.62
CA ALA A 11 -19.54 5.89 16.37
C ALA A 11 -20.75 5.17 17.01
N LYS A 12 -21.35 4.20 16.30
CA LYS A 12 -22.43 3.37 16.80
C LYS A 12 -21.99 2.51 17.98
N GLU A 13 -20.83 1.86 17.89
CA GLU A 13 -20.26 1.05 18.99
C GLU A 13 -20.00 1.88 20.24
N GLN A 14 -19.61 3.15 20.05
CA GLN A 14 -19.34 4.09 21.13
C GLN A 14 -20.59 4.88 21.57
N ASN A 15 -21.76 4.60 20.99
CA ASN A 15 -23.03 5.30 21.22
C ASN A 15 -22.89 6.83 21.18
N ARG A 16 -22.12 7.35 20.21
CA ARG A 16 -21.89 8.78 19.99
C ARG A 16 -22.24 9.17 18.57
N PHE A 17 -22.35 10.48 18.35
CA PHE A 17 -22.37 11.04 17.00
C PHE A 17 -20.97 11.03 16.38
N LEU A 18 -20.92 11.18 15.05
CA LEU A 18 -19.66 11.40 14.34
C LEU A 18 -18.96 12.64 14.89
N ASN A 19 -17.66 12.55 15.10
CA ASN A 19 -16.85 13.68 15.53
C ASN A 19 -16.46 14.55 14.32
N GLU A 20 -15.84 15.70 14.59
CA GLU A 20 -15.46 16.66 13.56
C GLU A 20 -14.52 16.05 12.51
N SER A 21 -13.58 15.20 12.91
CA SER A 21 -12.63 14.58 11.97
C SER A 21 -13.28 13.51 11.07
N GLU A 22 -14.25 12.74 11.59
CA GLU A 22 -15.05 11.79 10.80
C GLU A 22 -15.95 12.51 9.79
N ILE A 23 -16.59 13.60 10.21
CA ILE A 23 -17.41 14.43 9.31
C ILE A 23 -16.52 15.08 8.24
N LYS A 24 -15.34 15.58 8.62
CA LYS A 24 -14.37 16.17 7.68
C LYS A 24 -13.93 15.15 6.63
N ARG A 25 -13.58 13.92 7.03
CA ARG A 25 -13.21 12.84 6.09
C ARG A 25 -14.34 12.51 5.12
N ALA A 26 -15.57 12.43 5.61
CA ALA A 26 -16.74 12.20 4.75
C ALA A 26 -16.95 13.34 3.73
N TYR A 27 -16.76 14.57 4.17
CA TYR A 27 -16.82 15.75 3.30
C TYR A 27 -15.71 15.73 2.24
N GLU A 28 -14.45 15.49 2.63
CA GLU A 28 -13.30 15.40 1.72
C GLU A 28 -13.49 14.31 0.65
N LEU A 29 -14.03 13.15 1.02
CA LEU A 29 -14.37 12.09 0.08
C LEU A 29 -15.43 12.56 -0.93
N SER A 30 -16.48 13.25 -0.46
CA SER A 30 -17.51 13.81 -1.35
C SER A 30 -16.95 14.84 -2.33
N GLN A 31 -15.97 15.65 -1.90
CA GLN A 31 -15.37 16.68 -2.75
C GLN A 31 -14.50 16.08 -3.87
N THR A 32 -13.93 14.89 -3.64
CA THR A 32 -13.06 14.21 -4.61
C THR A 32 -13.76 13.09 -5.41
N ALA A 33 -15.04 12.82 -5.14
CA ALA A 33 -15.76 11.65 -5.67
C ALA A 33 -15.72 11.50 -7.20
N ASN A 34 -15.94 12.58 -7.96
CA ASN A 34 -15.91 12.52 -9.43
C ASN A 34 -14.50 12.22 -9.96
N ALA A 35 -13.49 12.95 -9.47
CA ALA A 35 -12.10 12.73 -9.86
C ALA A 35 -11.62 11.32 -9.49
N ARG A 36 -12.08 10.80 -8.36
CA ARG A 36 -11.80 9.44 -7.88
C ARG A 36 -12.46 8.40 -8.80
N LEU A 37 -13.70 8.63 -9.23
CA LEU A 37 -14.36 7.76 -10.22
C LEU A 37 -13.65 7.78 -11.59
N ASP A 38 -13.18 8.95 -12.03
CA ASP A 38 -12.40 9.09 -13.27
C ASP A 38 -11.04 8.36 -13.19
N ALA A 39 -10.37 8.43 -12.04
CA ALA A 39 -9.15 7.68 -11.78
C ALA A 39 -9.40 6.17 -11.76
N VAL A 40 -10.42 5.71 -11.02
CA VAL A 40 -10.86 4.30 -10.97
C VAL A 40 -11.17 3.78 -12.37
N LYS A 41 -11.88 4.56 -13.18
CA LYS A 41 -12.20 4.20 -14.56
C LYS A 41 -10.93 4.09 -15.39
N SER A 42 -10.02 5.07 -15.32
CA SER A 42 -8.74 5.03 -16.04
C SER A 42 -7.95 3.77 -15.70
N LEU A 43 -7.77 3.48 -14.41
CA LEU A 43 -7.07 2.28 -13.93
C LEU A 43 -7.74 1.00 -14.44
N SER A 44 -9.05 0.89 -14.31
CA SER A 44 -9.80 -0.32 -14.70
C SER A 44 -9.78 -0.56 -16.20
N THR A 45 -9.81 0.50 -17.02
CA THR A 45 -9.78 0.36 -18.48
C THR A 45 -8.38 0.16 -19.05
N SER A 46 -7.34 0.47 -18.26
CA SER A 46 -5.95 0.40 -18.70
C SER A 46 -5.14 -0.68 -17.98
N SER A 47 -5.76 -1.55 -17.18
CA SER A 47 -5.08 -2.60 -16.40
C SER A 47 -4.13 -3.44 -17.26
N ASP A 48 -4.60 -3.96 -18.39
CA ASP A 48 -3.79 -4.79 -19.30
C ASP A 48 -2.59 -4.04 -19.85
N LEU A 49 -2.77 -2.75 -20.18
CA LEU A 49 -1.70 -1.90 -20.69
C LEU A 49 -0.67 -1.61 -19.59
N ILE A 50 -1.14 -1.26 -18.38
CA ILE A 50 -0.30 -1.02 -17.21
C ILE A 50 0.59 -2.22 -16.94
N LEU A 51 0.00 -3.42 -16.84
CA LEU A 51 0.74 -4.64 -16.53
C LEU A 51 1.75 -5.02 -17.62
N ARG A 52 1.40 -4.84 -18.90
CA ARG A 52 2.34 -5.06 -20.01
C ARG A 52 3.52 -4.11 -19.96
N LEU A 53 3.27 -2.81 -19.77
CA LEU A 53 4.33 -1.81 -19.67
C LEU A 53 5.23 -2.06 -18.46
N ALA A 54 4.65 -2.43 -17.32
CA ALA A 54 5.41 -2.76 -16.13
C ALA A 54 6.29 -3.99 -16.34
N ILE A 55 5.76 -5.06 -16.95
CA ILE A 55 6.54 -6.27 -17.25
C ILE A 55 7.68 -5.98 -18.23
N ASP A 56 7.44 -5.17 -19.26
CA ASP A 56 8.48 -4.79 -20.21
C ASP A 56 9.60 -4.01 -19.51
N GLN A 57 9.27 -3.13 -18.56
CA GLN A 57 10.26 -2.39 -17.74
C GLN A 57 11.02 -3.32 -16.79
N ILE A 58 10.32 -4.20 -16.07
CA ILE A 58 10.90 -5.20 -15.17
C ILE A 58 11.87 -6.13 -15.94
N ALA A 59 11.46 -6.59 -17.12
CA ALA A 59 12.30 -7.43 -17.98
C ALA A 59 13.50 -6.65 -18.53
N GLY A 60 13.33 -5.38 -18.88
CA GLY A 60 14.41 -4.51 -19.32
C GLY A 60 15.48 -4.31 -18.23
N GLU A 61 15.05 -4.15 -16.97
CA GLU A 61 15.95 -4.06 -15.82
C GLU A 61 16.65 -5.40 -15.52
N SER A 62 15.92 -6.52 -15.63
CA SER A 62 16.48 -7.85 -15.35
C SER A 62 17.48 -8.37 -16.39
N VAL A 63 17.47 -7.84 -17.62
CA VAL A 63 18.54 -8.11 -18.60
C VAL A 63 19.91 -7.64 -18.10
N HIS A 64 19.94 -6.67 -17.17
CA HIS A 64 21.17 -6.15 -16.56
C HIS A 64 21.50 -6.78 -15.20
N THR A 65 20.53 -7.43 -14.56
CA THR A 65 20.67 -8.11 -13.27
C THR A 65 19.81 -9.37 -13.29
N ASN A 66 20.37 -10.60 -13.26
CA ASN A 66 19.68 -11.90 -13.36
C ASN A 66 18.51 -12.08 -12.35
N ILE A 67 17.43 -11.33 -12.50
CA ILE A 67 16.29 -11.22 -11.59
C ILE A 67 15.07 -11.67 -12.41
N GLU A 68 14.71 -12.94 -12.29
CA GLU A 68 13.41 -13.41 -12.74
C GLU A 68 12.40 -12.95 -11.68
N THR A 69 11.53 -11.99 -12.02
CA THR A 69 10.45 -11.60 -11.11
C THR A 69 9.39 -12.69 -11.10
N ASN A 70 9.13 -13.29 -9.94
CA ASN A 70 8.09 -14.30 -9.76
C ASN A 70 6.66 -13.73 -9.75
N LEU A 71 6.51 -12.40 -9.89
CA LEU A 71 5.20 -11.75 -9.96
C LEU A 71 4.50 -12.09 -11.28
N CYS A 72 3.43 -12.87 -11.22
CA CYS A 72 2.66 -13.22 -12.41
C CYS A 72 1.68 -12.10 -12.80
N LEU A 73 1.23 -12.13 -14.06
CA LEU A 73 0.22 -11.20 -14.57
C LEU A 73 -1.05 -11.19 -13.71
N ASP A 74 -1.52 -12.36 -13.29
CA ASP A 74 -2.73 -12.50 -12.46
C ASP A 74 -2.55 -11.83 -11.07
N ASP A 75 -1.36 -11.95 -10.49
CA ASP A 75 -1.05 -11.28 -9.22
C ASP A 75 -0.98 -9.76 -9.41
N GLY A 76 -0.36 -9.29 -10.50
CA GLY A 76 -0.36 -7.86 -10.85
C GLY A 76 -1.77 -7.31 -11.08
N GLU A 77 -2.65 -8.06 -11.72
CA GLU A 77 -4.06 -7.69 -11.87
C GLU A 77 -4.76 -7.62 -10.51
N SER A 78 -4.50 -8.58 -9.64
CA SER A 78 -5.05 -8.58 -8.28
C SER A 78 -4.60 -7.34 -7.49
N ILE A 79 -3.30 -6.97 -7.54
CA ILE A 79 -2.79 -5.73 -6.93
C ILE A 79 -3.59 -4.52 -7.43
N LEU A 80 -3.73 -4.36 -8.75
CA LEU A 80 -4.46 -3.23 -9.34
C LEU A 80 -5.93 -3.20 -8.91
N GLN A 81 -6.58 -4.35 -8.82
CA GLN A 81 -7.97 -4.44 -8.36
C GLN A 81 -8.10 -3.96 -6.91
N TYR A 82 -7.25 -4.42 -5.99
CA TYR A 82 -7.30 -4.01 -4.58
C TYR A 82 -6.90 -2.55 -4.37
N VAL A 83 -5.92 -2.03 -5.11
CA VAL A 83 -5.60 -0.60 -5.12
C VAL A 83 -6.79 0.22 -5.63
N THR A 84 -7.45 -0.24 -6.70
CA THR A 84 -8.63 0.42 -7.26
C THR A 84 -9.82 0.41 -6.29
N TYR A 85 -10.04 -0.68 -5.55
CA TYR A 85 -11.06 -0.75 -4.51
C TYR A 85 -10.74 0.14 -3.31
N SER A 86 -9.47 0.22 -2.91
CA SER A 86 -9.01 1.10 -1.85
C SER A 86 -9.22 2.56 -2.23
N LEU A 87 -8.86 2.92 -3.48
CA LEU A 87 -9.13 4.23 -4.06
C LEU A 87 -10.63 4.50 -4.16
N LEU A 88 -11.47 3.56 -4.60
CA LEU A 88 -12.91 3.80 -4.69
C LEU A 88 -13.53 4.05 -3.31
N SER A 89 -13.08 3.31 -2.30
CA SER A 89 -13.64 3.37 -0.93
C SER A 89 -12.99 4.43 -0.04
N GLY A 90 -11.87 5.03 -0.47
CA GLY A 90 -11.07 5.98 0.31
C GLY A 90 -10.47 5.37 1.57
N SER A 91 -10.15 4.08 1.55
CA SER A 91 -9.65 3.32 2.70
C SER A 91 -8.84 2.10 2.26
N ALA A 92 -7.71 1.86 2.92
CA ALA A 92 -6.90 0.65 2.72
C ALA A 92 -7.52 -0.62 3.31
N SER A 93 -8.62 -0.54 4.06
CA SER A 93 -9.10 -1.67 4.85
C SER A 93 -9.44 -2.93 4.04
N ILE A 94 -9.85 -2.81 2.77
CA ILE A 94 -10.10 -3.99 1.92
C ILE A 94 -8.77 -4.67 1.54
N LEU A 95 -7.74 -3.87 1.25
CA LEU A 95 -6.39 -4.33 0.97
C LEU A 95 -5.82 -5.04 2.22
N GLU A 96 -5.88 -4.39 3.38
CA GLU A 96 -5.40 -4.90 4.67
C GLU A 96 -6.12 -6.18 5.10
N GLU A 97 -7.46 -6.17 5.16
CA GLU A 97 -8.24 -7.26 5.78
C GLU A 97 -8.35 -8.52 4.91
N HIS A 98 -8.12 -8.40 3.59
CA HIS A 98 -8.44 -9.48 2.65
C HIS A 98 -7.33 -9.83 1.67
N TYR A 99 -6.34 -8.97 1.46
CA TYR A 99 -5.34 -9.18 0.44
C TYR A 99 -3.93 -9.41 1.00
N LEU A 100 -3.46 -8.50 1.86
CA LEU A 100 -2.06 -8.45 2.28
C LEU A 100 -1.57 -9.79 2.84
N ASP A 101 -2.20 -10.30 3.91
CA ASP A 101 -1.76 -11.55 4.56
C ASP A 101 -1.61 -12.70 3.56
N ARG A 102 -2.65 -12.93 2.73
CA ARG A 102 -2.66 -14.04 1.74
C ARG A 102 -1.64 -13.86 0.64
N PHE A 103 -1.45 -12.62 0.19
CA PHE A 103 -0.47 -12.30 -0.84
C PHE A 103 0.94 -12.51 -0.32
N ILE A 104 1.22 -12.03 0.89
CA ILE A 104 2.54 -12.10 1.51
C ILE A 104 2.91 -13.54 1.85
N GLU A 105 2.01 -14.30 2.51
CA GLU A 105 2.21 -15.72 2.82
C GLU A 105 2.62 -16.52 1.57
N LYS A 106 1.92 -16.31 0.45
CA LYS A 106 2.24 -16.96 -0.83
C LYS A 106 3.67 -16.67 -1.30
N TYR A 107 4.11 -15.42 -1.26
CA TYR A 107 5.44 -15.03 -1.76
C TYR A 107 6.58 -15.42 -0.82
N LEU A 108 6.32 -15.43 0.50
CA LEU A 108 7.23 -15.98 1.49
C LEU A 108 7.43 -17.50 1.30
N ASP A 109 6.35 -18.25 1.10
CA ASP A 109 6.40 -19.70 0.85
C ASP A 109 7.16 -20.06 -0.43
N LEU A 110 7.08 -19.22 -1.46
CA LEU A 110 7.83 -19.37 -2.71
C LEU A 110 9.30 -18.96 -2.59
N GLY A 111 9.71 -18.35 -1.47
CA GLY A 111 11.08 -17.90 -1.23
C GLY A 111 11.50 -16.74 -2.12
N VAL A 112 10.55 -15.89 -2.54
CA VAL A 112 10.84 -14.71 -3.37
C VAL A 112 11.51 -13.64 -2.50
N SER A 113 12.60 -13.03 -2.99
CA SER A 113 13.27 -11.97 -2.23
C SER A 113 12.42 -10.71 -2.14
N VAL A 114 12.53 -10.01 -1.01
CA VAL A 114 11.83 -8.74 -0.76
C VAL A 114 12.20 -7.69 -1.78
N ASP A 115 13.48 -7.60 -2.15
CA ASP A 115 13.93 -6.60 -3.09
C ASP A 115 13.34 -6.82 -4.48
N GLN A 116 13.22 -8.07 -4.93
CA GLN A 116 12.62 -8.39 -6.21
C GLN A 116 11.14 -8.03 -6.26
N LEU A 117 10.39 -8.40 -5.22
CA LEU A 117 8.95 -8.11 -5.16
C LEU A 117 8.70 -6.61 -4.98
N ARG A 118 9.48 -5.93 -4.13
CA ARG A 118 9.45 -4.47 -3.95
C ARG A 118 9.65 -3.76 -5.28
N ASN A 119 10.70 -4.13 -6.02
CA ASN A 119 11.00 -3.50 -7.31
C ASN A 119 9.85 -3.72 -8.30
N ALA A 120 9.34 -4.96 -8.42
CA ALA A 120 8.24 -5.26 -9.34
C ALA A 120 6.96 -4.46 -9.03
N ILE A 121 6.57 -4.39 -7.75
CA ILE A 121 5.38 -3.62 -7.32
C ILE A 121 5.63 -2.11 -7.50
N GLY A 122 6.84 -1.65 -7.20
CA GLY A 122 7.26 -0.26 -7.43
C GLY A 122 7.21 0.15 -8.90
N THR A 123 7.61 -0.74 -9.82
CA THR A 123 7.48 -0.48 -11.26
C THR A 123 6.01 -0.39 -11.68
N ILE A 124 5.13 -1.26 -11.18
CA ILE A 124 3.69 -1.17 -11.46
C ILE A 124 3.14 0.17 -10.95
N ARG A 125 3.50 0.58 -9.72
CA ARG A 125 3.14 1.88 -9.14
C ARG A 125 3.59 3.02 -10.05
N ASP A 126 4.83 3.02 -10.52
CA ASP A 126 5.38 4.11 -11.33
C ASP A 126 4.67 4.22 -12.69
N VAL A 127 4.39 3.09 -13.35
CA VAL A 127 3.58 3.07 -14.59
C VAL A 127 2.16 3.59 -14.34
N VAL A 128 1.54 3.23 -13.21
CA VAL A 128 0.23 3.75 -12.82
C VAL A 128 0.27 5.27 -12.63
N VAL A 129 1.25 5.76 -11.89
CA VAL A 129 1.43 7.20 -11.62
C VAL A 129 1.63 7.96 -12.92
N ASP A 130 2.48 7.46 -13.81
CA ASP A 130 2.71 8.03 -15.13
C ASP A 130 1.41 8.08 -15.94
N LEU A 131 0.66 6.97 -16.01
CA LEU A 131 -0.61 6.93 -16.72
C LEU A 131 -1.60 7.98 -16.17
N LEU A 132 -1.76 8.05 -14.85
CA LEU A 132 -2.69 8.98 -14.22
C LEU A 132 -2.28 10.43 -14.42
N ASN A 133 -0.98 10.75 -14.38
CA ASN A 133 -0.50 12.11 -14.64
C ASN A 133 -0.77 12.59 -16.07
N HIS A 134 -0.91 11.67 -17.04
CA HIS A 134 -1.24 11.99 -18.42
C HIS A 134 -2.75 11.98 -18.71
N HIS A 135 -3.54 11.20 -17.97
CA HIS A 135 -4.97 10.95 -18.26
C HIS A 135 -5.96 11.55 -17.26
N VAL A 136 -5.58 11.68 -15.99
CA VAL A 136 -6.40 12.34 -14.98
C VAL A 136 -6.01 13.82 -15.01
N PRO A 137 -6.91 14.73 -15.41
CA PRO A 137 -6.67 16.15 -15.23
C PRO A 137 -6.31 16.34 -13.77
N GLN A 138 -5.14 16.94 -13.50
CA GLN A 138 -4.84 17.35 -12.15
C GLN A 138 -6.03 18.14 -11.61
N VAL A 139 -6.37 17.93 -10.35
CA VAL A 139 -7.41 18.65 -9.58
C VAL A 139 -6.97 20.11 -9.40
N ASN A 140 -6.67 20.80 -10.50
CA ASN A 140 -6.00 22.09 -10.55
C ASN A 140 -6.67 22.94 -11.61
N GLU A 141 -8.00 23.06 -11.57
CA GLU A 141 -8.70 24.21 -12.14
C GLU A 141 -10.04 24.38 -11.39
N LYS A 142 -9.96 25.04 -10.23
CA LYS A 142 -11.07 25.60 -9.40
C LYS A 142 -11.76 24.71 -8.36
N THR A 143 -11.03 23.86 -7.65
CA THR A 143 -11.44 23.45 -6.29
C THR A 143 -10.65 24.28 -5.29
N ASN A 144 -11.37 25.09 -4.52
CA ASN A 144 -10.83 26.04 -3.55
C ASN A 144 -9.78 25.41 -2.62
N GLN A 145 -8.78 26.21 -2.25
CA GLN A 145 -7.74 25.93 -1.26
C GLN A 145 -8.27 25.14 -0.05
N GLY A 146 -7.88 23.88 0.00
CA GLY A 146 -8.00 22.99 1.14
C GLY A 146 -6.98 21.88 0.91
N ASP A 147 -6.24 21.50 1.95
CA ASP A 147 -5.15 20.51 1.95
C ASP A 147 -5.65 19.08 1.62
N HIS A 148 -6.29 18.89 0.47
CA HIS A 148 -6.72 17.57 0.02
C HIS A 148 -5.50 16.82 -0.53
N PRO A 149 -5.17 15.63 -0.02
CA PRO A 149 -4.15 14.79 -0.65
C PRO A 149 -4.53 14.54 -2.11
N THR A 150 -3.53 14.59 -3.00
CA THR A 150 -3.77 14.29 -4.42
C THR A 150 -4.14 12.82 -4.56
N LEU A 151 -5.06 12.48 -5.45
CA LEU A 151 -5.46 11.08 -5.68
C LEU A 151 -4.27 10.20 -6.07
N VAL A 152 -3.29 10.78 -6.75
CA VAL A 152 -2.03 10.10 -7.10
C VAL A 152 -1.22 9.75 -5.84
N ALA A 153 -1.14 10.66 -4.85
CA ALA A 153 -0.46 10.37 -3.59
C ALA A 153 -1.14 9.24 -2.83
N GLU A 154 -2.48 9.22 -2.78
CA GLU A 154 -3.21 8.15 -2.11
C GLU A 154 -3.00 6.78 -2.79
N ILE A 155 -2.92 6.75 -4.13
CA ILE A 155 -2.63 5.53 -4.88
C ILE A 155 -1.22 5.05 -4.57
N ILE A 156 -0.23 5.97 -4.51
CA ILE A 156 1.13 5.64 -4.09
C ILE A 156 1.10 5.02 -2.69
N ASP A 157 0.40 5.63 -1.73
CA ASP A 157 0.30 5.12 -0.36
C ASP A 157 -0.26 3.69 -0.30
N TYR A 158 -1.24 3.34 -1.15
CA TYR A 158 -1.75 1.96 -1.24
C TYR A 158 -0.72 0.98 -1.80
N PHE A 159 0.13 1.39 -2.75
CA PHE A 159 1.23 0.55 -3.23
C PHE A 159 2.33 0.41 -2.19
N GLU A 160 2.70 1.49 -1.51
CA GLU A 160 3.69 1.46 -0.43
C GLU A 160 3.24 0.54 0.71
N LEU A 161 1.95 0.55 1.06
CA LEU A 161 1.42 -0.35 2.09
C LEU A 161 1.67 -1.83 1.75
N ILE A 162 1.52 -2.22 0.48
CA ILE A 162 1.80 -3.60 0.02
C ILE A 162 3.30 -3.92 0.16
N ILE A 163 4.16 -2.98 -0.23
CA ILE A 163 5.62 -3.12 -0.18
C ILE A 163 6.13 -3.20 1.26
N ASP A 164 5.62 -2.34 2.13
CA ASP A 164 6.01 -2.23 3.52
C ASP A 164 5.60 -3.48 4.29
N GLU A 165 4.37 -3.96 4.10
CA GLU A 165 3.88 -5.15 4.79
C GLU A 165 4.72 -6.38 4.42
N PHE A 166 5.04 -6.58 3.13
CA PHE A 166 5.93 -7.67 2.72
C PHE A 166 7.34 -7.52 3.32
N THR A 167 7.84 -6.28 3.40
CA THR A 167 9.15 -6.00 3.99
C THR A 167 9.18 -6.36 5.48
N TRP A 168 8.11 -6.05 6.23
CA TRP A 168 8.00 -6.39 7.65
C TRP A 168 7.87 -7.89 7.88
N GLU A 169 6.97 -8.55 7.18
CA GLU A 169 6.75 -9.99 7.33
C GLU A 169 7.99 -10.82 6.98
N SER A 170 8.73 -10.42 5.94
CA SER A 170 10.02 -11.04 5.65
C SER A 170 11.07 -10.82 6.75
N LYS A 171 11.12 -9.64 7.37
CA LYS A 171 12.03 -9.40 8.52
C LYS A 171 11.67 -10.31 9.70
N PHE A 172 10.38 -10.46 10.01
CA PHE A 172 9.92 -11.33 11.09
C PHE A 172 10.24 -12.80 10.79
N ALA A 173 9.93 -13.28 9.59
CA ALA A 173 10.20 -14.66 9.17
C ALA A 173 11.70 -15.02 9.19
N ASN A 174 12.58 -14.04 8.93
CA ASN A 174 14.03 -14.22 8.95
C ASN A 174 14.68 -13.97 10.32
N THR A 175 13.93 -13.58 11.34
CA THR A 175 14.46 -13.32 12.68
C THR A 175 14.60 -14.63 13.46
N THR A 176 15.82 -14.93 13.91
CA THR A 176 16.12 -16.15 14.68
C THR A 176 15.66 -16.04 16.14
N ASP A 177 15.48 -17.19 16.81
CA ASP A 177 15.14 -17.23 18.25
C ASP A 177 16.16 -16.46 19.11
N GLU A 178 17.45 -16.58 18.80
CA GLU A 178 18.50 -15.81 19.51
C GLU A 178 18.37 -14.30 19.27
N GLN A 179 17.92 -13.87 18.08
CA GLN A 179 17.63 -12.46 17.81
C GLN A 179 16.42 -12.02 18.62
N TRP A 180 15.34 -12.80 18.66
CA TRP A 180 14.17 -12.53 19.49
C TRP A 180 14.51 -12.41 20.98
N ASP A 181 15.34 -13.31 21.50
CA ASP A 181 15.81 -13.26 22.89
C ASP A 181 16.61 -11.98 23.18
N ARG A 182 17.49 -11.56 22.25
CA ARG A 182 18.22 -10.30 22.37
C ARG A 182 17.30 -9.09 22.36
N MET A 183 16.26 -9.09 21.52
CA MET A 183 15.27 -8.02 21.46
C MET A 183 14.47 -7.91 22.76
N LEU A 184 14.08 -9.05 23.34
CA LEU A 184 13.37 -9.10 24.61
C LEU A 184 14.21 -8.49 25.75
N GLU A 185 15.50 -8.81 25.80
CA GLU A 185 16.43 -8.23 26.77
C GLU A 185 16.77 -6.76 26.50
N ALA A 186 16.77 -6.33 25.24
CA ALA A 186 16.86 -4.90 24.89
C ALA A 186 15.63 -4.13 25.39
N GLY A 187 14.41 -4.61 25.07
CA GLY A 187 13.17 -3.98 25.53
C GLY A 187 13.05 -3.90 27.05
N ARG A 188 13.48 -4.94 27.78
CA ARG A 188 13.54 -4.91 29.26
C ARG A 188 14.46 -3.81 29.79
N ARG A 189 15.62 -3.61 29.16
CA ARG A 189 16.56 -2.54 29.52
C ARG A 189 15.99 -1.16 29.20
N ASP A 190 15.39 -1.01 28.03
CA ASP A 190 14.82 0.26 27.57
C ASP A 190 13.68 0.74 28.47
N ILE A 191 12.79 -0.17 28.91
CA ILE A 191 11.76 0.14 29.91
C ILE A 191 12.39 0.60 31.23
N ALA A 192 13.47 -0.04 31.67
CA ALA A 192 14.15 0.31 32.91
C ALA A 192 14.81 1.70 32.88
N ILE A 193 15.21 2.18 31.69
CA ILE A 193 15.84 3.50 31.49
C ILE A 193 14.92 4.52 30.82
N ASN A 194 13.65 4.14 30.57
CA ASN A 194 12.67 4.92 29.84
C ASN A 194 13.15 5.39 28.43
N GLY A 195 13.93 4.53 27.77
CA GLY A 195 14.50 4.73 26.44
C GLY A 195 13.67 4.08 25.33
N THR A 196 14.01 4.41 24.07
CA THR A 196 13.39 3.82 22.87
C THR A 196 14.46 3.62 21.79
N VAL A 197 14.40 2.52 21.06
CA VAL A 197 15.27 2.21 19.92
C VAL A 197 14.41 2.08 18.65
N PRO A 198 14.83 2.62 17.49
CA PRO A 198 14.12 2.45 16.22
C PRO A 198 14.01 0.97 15.82
N LEU A 199 12.87 0.55 15.26
CA LEU A 199 12.63 -0.85 14.89
C LEU A 199 13.61 -1.35 13.82
N GLU A 200 14.08 -0.46 12.95
CA GLU A 200 15.06 -0.76 11.90
C GLU A 200 16.43 -1.15 12.45
N GLU A 201 16.77 -0.70 13.65
CA GLU A 201 18.02 -1.06 14.35
C GLU A 201 17.89 -2.39 15.10
N VAL A 202 16.66 -2.86 15.30
CA VAL A 202 16.32 -4.04 16.08
C VAL A 202 16.25 -5.28 15.17
N PHE A 203 15.60 -5.16 14.02
CA PHE A 203 15.42 -6.26 13.06
C PHE A 203 16.54 -6.35 12.02
N PRO A 204 16.93 -7.57 11.58
CA PRO A 204 17.87 -7.72 10.48
C PRO A 204 17.30 -7.12 9.18
N PRO A 205 18.14 -6.71 8.21
CA PRO A 205 17.66 -6.33 6.89
C PRO A 205 16.92 -7.52 6.25
N GLY A 206 15.75 -7.26 5.67
CA GLY A 206 15.00 -8.27 4.91
C GLY A 206 15.85 -8.77 3.74
N LYS A 207 15.79 -10.07 3.44
CA LYS A 207 16.48 -10.67 2.29
C LYS A 207 15.63 -10.63 1.03
#